data_AF-A0A1H2Z708-F1
#
_entry.id   AF-A0A1H2Z708-F1
#
_cell.length_a   1.000
_cell.length_b   1.000
_cell.length_c   1.000
_cell.angle_alpha   90.00
_cell.angle_beta   90.00
_cell.angle_gamma   90.00
#
_symmetry.space_group_name_H-M   'P 1'
#
loop_
_entity.id
_entity.type
_entity.pdbx_description
1 polymer ?
#
loop_
_entity_poly.entity_id
_entity_poly.type
_entity_poly.pdbx_seq_one_letter_code
_entity_poly.pdbx_strand_id
1 'polypeptide(L)' 'MAQNEWILDVLSDLNAFAVANGLSALAEQLDDTRLIAAAEIASSKDEACAPANGNKVRFESNPRGFGKHQHA' A
#
# COMPACT_ATOMS: atom_id res chain seq x y z
N MET A 1 6.02 -11.31 14.81
CA MET A 1 5.22 -11.59 13.60
C MET A 1 4.78 -10.27 13.05
N ALA A 2 5.09 -9.95 11.79
CA ALA A 2 4.61 -8.71 11.21
C ALA A 2 3.10 -8.81 11.01
N GLN A 3 2.41 -7.66 11.05
CA GLN A 3 0.97 -7.61 10.87
C GLN A 3 0.62 -8.25 9.51
N ASN A 4 -0.38 -9.12 9.52
CA ASN A 4 -0.93 -9.82 8.35
C ASN A 4 -0.10 -10.97 7.75
N GLU A 5 1.11 -11.31 8.24
CA GLU A 5 1.86 -12.46 7.69
C GLU A 5 1.14 -13.80 7.88
N TRP A 6 0.30 -13.92 8.91
CA TRP A 6 -0.47 -15.13 9.22
C TRP A 6 -1.39 -15.57 8.06
N ILE A 7 -1.80 -14.65 7.19
CA ILE A 7 -2.68 -14.98 6.06
C ILE A 7 -1.95 -15.80 4.99
N LEU A 8 -0.62 -15.64 4.85
CA LEU A 8 0.16 -16.37 3.85
C LEU A 8 0.21 -17.86 4.18
N ASP A 9 0.28 -18.20 5.47
CA ASP A 9 0.23 -19.58 5.94
C ASP A 9 -1.16 -20.19 5.67
N VAL A 10 -2.23 -19.46 6.00
CA VAL A 10 -3.61 -19.89 5.72
C VAL A 10 -3.85 -20.10 4.23
N LEU A 11 -3.39 -19.19 3.38
CA LEU A 11 -3.51 -19.33 1.93
C LEU A 11 -2.71 -20.53 1.41
N SER A 12 -1.55 -20.83 2.01
CA SER A 12 -0.77 -22.03 1.69
C SER A 12 -1.52 -23.31 2.04
N ASP A 13 -2.18 -23.36 3.21
CA ASP A 13 -2.96 -24.52 3.64
C ASP A 13 -4.18 -24.74 2.75
N LEU A 14 -4.88 -23.67 2.38
CA LEU A 14 -6.01 -23.72 1.46
C LEU A 14 -5.60 -24.18 0.05
N ASN A 15 -4.43 -23.74 -0.44
CA ASN A 15 -3.91 -24.17 -1.73
C ASN A 15 -3.60 -25.68 -1.69
N ALA A 16 -2.92 -26.16 -0.65
CA ALA A 16 -2.64 -27.57 -0.46
C ALA A 16 -3.93 -28.41 -0.41
N PHE A 17 -4.97 -27.91 0.27
CA PHE A 17 -6.30 -28.54 0.27
C PHE A 17 -6.90 -28.56 -1.15
N ALA A 18 -6.87 -27.45 -1.89
CA ALA A 18 -7.41 -27.39 -3.24
C ALA A 18 -6.72 -28.38 -4.19
N VAL A 19 -5.39 -28.46 -4.15
CA VAL A 19 -4.58 -29.41 -4.93
C VAL A 19 -4.95 -30.85 -4.56
N ALA A 20 -5.00 -31.17 -3.27
CA ALA A 20 -5.32 -32.52 -2.80
C ALA A 20 -6.73 -33.00 -3.21
N ASN A 21 -7.64 -32.05 -3.46
CA ASN A 21 -9.03 -32.33 -3.85
C ASN A 21 -9.30 -32.13 -5.35
N GLY A 22 -8.27 -31.88 -6.16
CA GLY A 22 -8.43 -31.67 -7.61
C GLY A 22 -9.19 -30.39 -7.99
N LEU A 23 -9.23 -29.40 -7.09
CA LEU A 23 -9.87 -28.11 -7.31
C LEU A 23 -8.91 -27.15 -8.02
N SER A 24 -8.48 -27.49 -9.23
CA SER A 24 -7.38 -26.82 -9.92
C SER A 24 -7.58 -25.31 -10.11
N ALA A 25 -8.79 -24.87 -10.48
CA ALA A 25 -9.11 -23.45 -10.63
C ALA A 25 -8.99 -22.68 -9.31
N LEU A 26 -9.38 -23.32 -8.18
CA LEU A 26 -9.24 -22.71 -6.86
C LEU A 26 -7.76 -22.63 -6.45
N ALA A 27 -6.97 -23.65 -6.72
CA ALA A 27 -5.53 -23.64 -6.44
C ALA A 27 -4.83 -22.50 -7.19
N GLU A 28 -5.12 -22.33 -8.49
CA GLU A 28 -4.60 -21.23 -9.32
C GLU A 28 -4.98 -19.86 -8.75
N GLN A 29 -6.25 -19.64 -8.38
CA GLN A 29 -6.69 -18.40 -7.75
C GLN A 29 -6.01 -18.14 -6.40
N LEU A 30 -5.74 -19.19 -5.62
CA LEU A 30 -5.07 -19.07 -4.33
C LEU A 30 -3.58 -18.72 -4.49
N ASP A 31 -2.92 -19.20 -5.55
CA ASP A 31 -1.55 -18.79 -5.88
C ASP A 31 -1.49 -17.30 -6.24
N ASP A 32 -2.40 -16.82 -7.10
CA ASP A 32 -2.50 -15.40 -7.45
C ASP A 32 -2.80 -14.52 -6.22
N THR A 33 -3.75 -14.97 -5.38
CA THR A 33 -4.11 -14.26 -4.15
C THR A 33 -2.92 -14.16 -3.20
N ARG A 34 -2.12 -15.22 -3.08
CA ARG A 34 -0.93 -15.25 -2.23
C ARG A 34 0.15 -14.29 -2.74
N LEU A 35 0.31 -14.15 -4.06
CA LEU A 35 1.22 -13.18 -4.66
C LEU A 35 0.83 -11.73 -4.31
N ILE A 36 -0.46 -11.40 -4.48
CA ILE A 36 -0.99 -10.05 -4.17
C ILE A 36 -0.84 -9.77 -2.67
N ALA A 37 -1.22 -10.70 -1.80
CA ALA A 37 -1.10 -10.54 -0.36
C ALA A 37 0.36 -10.31 0.08
N ALA A 38 1.31 -11.05 -0.49
CA ALA A 38 2.73 -10.87 -0.21
C ALA A 38 3.22 -9.46 -0.62
N ALA A 39 2.78 -8.97 -1.78
CA ALA A 39 3.12 -7.63 -2.25
C ALA A 39 2.55 -6.53 -1.34
N GLU A 40 1.28 -6.64 -0.92
CA GLU A 40 0.64 -5.68 -0.02
C GLU A 40 1.27 -5.68 1.38
N ILE A 41 1.62 -6.84 1.92
CA ILE A 41 2.33 -6.96 3.20
C ILE A 41 3.72 -6.33 3.13
N ALA A 42 4.44 -6.55 2.04
CA ALA A 42 5.75 -5.94 1.81
C ALA A 42 5.63 -4.40 1.73
N SER A 43 4.68 -3.89 0.94
CA SER A 43 4.41 -2.45 0.83
C SER A 43 4.03 -1.83 2.17
N SER A 44 3.22 -2.52 2.98
CA SER A 44 2.81 -2.03 4.30
C SER A 44 3.97 -1.91 5.29
N LYS A 45 5.02 -2.75 5.14
CA LYS A 45 6.25 -2.66 5.94
C LYS A 45 7.10 -1.46 5.53
N ASP A 46 7.15 -1.13 4.24
CA ASP A 46 7.89 0.02 3.74
C ASP A 46 7.25 1.35 4.20
N GLU A 47 5.91 1.45 4.19
CA GLU A 47 5.20 2.63 4.71
C GLU A 47 5.42 2.84 6.22
N ALA A 48 5.55 1.76 6.99
CA ALA A 48 5.85 1.84 8.42
C ALA A 48 7.30 2.28 8.71
N CYS A 49 8.21 2.12 7.74
CA CYS A 49 9.62 2.49 7.87
C CYS A 49 9.94 3.87 7.26
N ALA A 50 9.01 4.47 6.51
CA ALA A 50 9.15 5.83 6.03
C ALA A 50 9.03 6.82 7.20
N PRO A 51 10.09 7.57 7.58
CA PRO A 51 9.90 8.68 8.50
C PRO A 51 8.96 9.67 7.82
N ALA A 52 7.85 9.99 8.48
CA ALA A 52 6.96 11.07 8.11
C ALA A 52 7.70 12.42 8.24
N ASN A 53 8.66 12.68 7.36
CA ASN A 53 9.29 13.98 7.17
C ASN A 53 8.86 14.55 5.82
N GLY A 54 7.53 14.60 5.62
CA GLY A 54 6.94 15.54 4.68
C GLY A 54 7.07 16.93 5.27
N ASN A 55 8.24 17.56 5.11
CA ASN A 55 8.41 18.98 5.35
C ASN A 55 7.29 19.69 4.58
N LYS A 56 6.35 20.27 5.33
CA LYS A 56 5.30 21.13 4.86
C LYS A 56 5.96 22.28 4.09
N VAL A 57 6.10 22.14 2.77
CA VAL A 57 6.38 23.26 1.89
C VAL A 57 5.13 24.12 1.95
N ARG A 58 5.10 25.00 2.96
CA ARG A 58 4.18 26.10 3.08
C ARG A 58 4.53 27.01 1.92
N PHE A 59 3.90 26.75 0.77
CA PHE A 59 3.92 27.67 -0.34
C PHE A 59 3.05 28.85 0.08
N GLU A 60 3.62 29.74 0.89
CA GLU A 60 3.12 31.09 1.08
C GLU A 60 3.32 31.81 -0.25
N SER A 61 2.36 31.64 -1.16
CA SER A 61 2.16 32.58 -2.24
C SER A 61 1.66 33.89 -1.62
N ASN A 62 2.58 34.67 -1.07
CA ASN A 62 2.36 36.09 -0.81
C ASN A 62 3.07 36.88 -1.90
N PRO A 63 2.44 37.15 -3.07
CA PRO A 63 2.88 38.25 -3.89
C PRO A 63 2.37 39.52 -3.22
N ARG A 64 3.21 40.07 -2.34
CA ARG A 64 3.17 41.47 -1.91
C ARG A 64 3.43 42.34 -3.15
N GLY A 65 2.39 42.60 -3.93
CA GLY A 65 2.42 43.49 -5.09
C GLY A 65 1.49 44.67 -4.86
N PHE A 66 2.07 45.84 -4.59
CA PHE A 66 1.39 47.08 -4.25
C PHE A 66 0.54 47.63 -5.41
N GLY A 67 -0.78 47.55 -5.30
CA GLY A 67 -1.70 48.39 -6.06
C GLY A 67 -1.88 49.73 -5.35
N LYS A 68 -1.09 50.73 -5.75
CA LYS A 68 -1.34 52.14 -5.38
C LYS A 68 -1.27 52.99 -6.64
N HIS A 69 -2.42 53.26 -7.25
CA HIS A 69 -2.59 54.33 -8.21
C HIS A 69 -3.76 55.17 -7.74
N GLN A 70 -3.44 56.24 -7.02
CA GLN A 70 -4.39 57.31 -6.68
C GLN A 70 -4.31 58.38 -7.78
N HIS A 71 -5.50 58.82 -8.20
CA HIS A 71 -5.89 60.18 -8.61
C HIS A 71 -5.02 61.02 -9.57
N ALA A 72 -5.64 61.44 -10.66
CA ALA A 72 -5.66 62.85 -11.08
C ALA A 72 -7.12 63.21 -11.33
#